data_AF-A0A7S3X439-F1
#
_entry.id   AF-A0A7S3X439-F1
#
_cell.length_a   1.000
_cell.length_b   1.000
_cell.length_c   1.000
_cell.angle_alpha   90.00
_cell.angle_beta   90.00
_cell.angle_gamma   90.00
#
_symmetry.space_group_name_H-M   'P 1'
#
loop_
_entity.id
_entity.type
_entity.pdbx_description
1 polymer ?
#
loop_
_entity_poly.entity_id
_entity_poly.type
_entity_poly.pdbx_seq_one_letter_code
_entity_poly.pdbx_strand_id
1 'polypeptide(L)'
;MGKVLLEESVADMIAALPPLAYTGPAVEARHAHAVGSVDIFIAGALWFPAAGAAWVRHRGRKLSAADGSLSLVNSRNSSGIDSYGSYFRTAWRWADRDEANATAPFAFETAVRRYESHVAFEQTFLSGASATATGDKDGLVSGYPSFRLPASAATDPVRRGYLSYQGQMVGAGYKTGEWEASAAGVGGGV
;
A
#
# COMPACT_ATOMS: atom_id res chain seq x y z
N MET A 1 2.77 17.81 -54.33
CA MET A 1 1.82 18.07 -53.21
C MET A 1 1.76 16.81 -52.36
N GLY A 2 2.38 16.83 -51.19
CA GLY A 2 2.33 15.74 -50.22
C GLY A 2 2.71 16.31 -48.87
N LYS A 3 1.70 16.63 -48.06
CA LYS A 3 1.83 17.28 -46.75
C LYS A 3 2.06 16.16 -45.74
N VAL A 4 3.28 16.03 -45.22
CA VAL A 4 3.58 15.16 -44.07
C VAL A 4 3.13 15.93 -42.82
N LEU A 5 2.09 15.43 -42.15
CA LEU A 5 1.70 15.91 -40.83
C LEU A 5 2.53 15.14 -39.80
N LEU A 6 3.20 15.90 -38.94
CA LEU A 6 3.99 15.41 -37.82
C LEU A 6 3.04 14.74 -36.82
N GLU A 7 3.21 13.43 -36.60
CA GLU A 7 2.73 12.79 -35.38
C GLU A 7 3.69 13.17 -34.26
N GLU A 8 3.36 14.21 -33.50
CA GLU A 8 3.97 14.42 -32.19
C GLU A 8 3.57 13.23 -31.32
N SER A 9 4.55 12.51 -30.79
CA SER A 9 4.28 11.32 -30.00
C SER A 9 3.58 11.73 -28.69
N VAL A 10 2.62 10.93 -28.23
CA VAL A 10 1.97 11.14 -26.92
C VAL A 10 2.99 11.20 -25.78
N ALA A 11 4.18 10.63 -25.95
CA ALA A 11 5.29 10.74 -25.00
C ALA A 11 5.85 12.17 -24.90
N ASP A 12 5.89 12.93 -26.00
CA ASP A 12 6.35 14.31 -26.03
C ASP A 12 5.32 15.27 -25.41
N MET A 13 4.02 14.98 -25.56
CA MET A 13 2.94 15.72 -24.89
C MET A 13 2.93 15.53 -23.36
N ILE A 14 3.31 14.35 -22.84
CA ILE A 14 3.36 14.10 -21.39
C ILE A 14 4.58 14.78 -20.75
N ALA A 15 5.69 14.94 -21.48
CA ALA A 15 6.89 15.63 -21.00
C ALA A 15 6.75 17.17 -20.94
N ALA A 16 5.75 17.74 -21.62
CA ALA A 16 5.57 19.19 -21.76
C ALA A 16 4.69 19.84 -20.68
N LEU A 17 4.05 19.06 -19.80
CA LEU A 17 3.31 19.62 -18.68
C LEU A 17 4.28 19.90 -17.53
N PRO A 18 4.43 21.16 -17.08
CA PRO A 18 5.20 21.43 -15.87
C PRO A 18 4.57 20.61 -14.73
N PRO A 19 5.38 19.95 -13.87
CA PRO A 19 4.83 19.26 -12.71
C PRO A 19 4.01 20.29 -11.93
N LEU A 20 2.73 20.02 -11.72
CA LEU A 20 1.90 20.84 -10.86
C LEU A 20 2.56 20.85 -9.49
N ALA A 21 3.21 21.95 -9.14
CA ALA A 21 3.82 22.11 -7.83
C ALA A 21 2.71 21.99 -6.78
N TYR A 22 2.77 20.93 -5.97
CA TYR A 22 1.80 20.72 -4.93
C TYR A 22 2.05 21.74 -3.82
N THR A 23 1.12 22.66 -3.63
CA THR A 23 1.20 23.67 -2.55
C THR A 23 0.43 23.24 -1.29
N GLY A 24 -0.01 21.99 -1.23
CA GLY A 24 -0.77 21.48 -0.09
C GLY A 24 0.12 21.04 1.07
N PRO A 25 -0.49 20.61 2.18
CA PRO A 25 0.25 20.16 3.35
C PRO A 25 1.05 18.90 3.08
N ALA A 26 2.31 18.85 3.54
CA ALA A 26 3.15 17.67 3.40
C ALA A 26 2.48 16.43 4.05
N VAL A 27 2.49 15.33 3.30
CA VAL A 27 2.02 14.01 3.77
C VAL A 27 3.23 13.19 4.22
N GLU A 28 3.14 12.63 5.42
CA GLU A 28 4.19 11.78 5.98
C GLU A 28 3.64 10.43 6.39
N ALA A 29 4.40 9.38 6.08
CA ALA A 29 4.21 8.04 6.59
C ALA A 29 5.33 7.74 7.58
N ARG A 30 4.99 7.56 8.86
CA ARG A 30 5.96 7.27 9.92
C ARG A 30 5.77 5.83 10.38
N HIS A 31 6.86 5.08 10.45
CA HIS A 31 6.83 3.71 10.94
C HIS A 31 6.43 3.72 12.42
N ALA A 32 5.27 3.14 12.73
CA ALA A 32 4.74 3.16 14.09
C ALA A 32 5.46 2.12 14.96
N HIS A 33 5.71 0.92 14.42
CA HIS A 33 6.23 -0.23 15.17
C HIS A 33 6.93 -1.25 14.27
N ALA A 34 7.80 -2.09 14.83
CA ALA A 34 8.54 -3.18 14.15
C ALA A 34 7.65 -4.31 13.55
N VAL A 35 6.34 -4.10 13.46
CA VAL A 35 5.35 -5.07 12.99
C VAL A 35 4.76 -4.72 11.61
N GLY A 36 5.42 -3.82 10.88
CA GLY A 36 4.97 -3.41 9.55
C GLY A 36 3.71 -2.57 9.59
N SER A 37 3.61 -1.67 10.56
CA SER A 37 2.51 -0.72 10.68
C SER A 37 3.01 0.72 10.57
N VAL A 38 2.17 1.60 10.01
CA VAL A 38 2.55 2.96 9.64
C VAL A 38 1.46 3.92 10.06
N ASP A 39 1.84 5.01 10.70
CA ASP A 39 0.98 6.15 11.00
C ASP A 39 1.09 7.19 9.89
N ILE A 40 -0.03 7.80 9.51
CA ILE A 40 -0.07 8.85 8.49
C ILE A 40 -0.32 10.20 9.12
N PHE A 41 0.55 11.14 8.80
CA PHE A 41 0.48 12.52 9.25
C PHE A 41 0.28 13.45 8.05
N ILE A 42 -0.49 14.52 8.23
CA ILE A 42 -0.63 15.62 7.26
C ILE A 42 -0.41 16.92 8.01
N ALA A 43 0.51 17.76 7.53
CA ALA A 43 0.98 18.96 8.24
C ALA A 43 1.37 18.70 9.72
N GLY A 44 1.97 17.54 10.00
CA GLY A 44 2.39 17.15 11.35
C GLY A 44 1.27 16.65 12.28
N ALA A 45 0.00 16.72 11.88
CA ALA A 45 -1.12 16.16 12.64
C ALA A 45 -1.33 14.68 12.28
N LEU A 46 -1.54 13.81 13.29
CA LEU A 46 -1.86 12.40 13.06
C LEU A 46 -3.25 12.29 12.43
N TRP A 47 -3.30 11.77 11.20
CA TRP A 47 -4.53 11.56 10.46
C TRP A 47 -5.02 10.12 10.55
N PHE A 48 -4.14 9.16 10.25
CA PHE A 48 -4.48 7.74 10.29
C PHE A 48 -3.55 7.00 11.25
N PRO A 49 -4.00 6.68 12.47
CA PRO A 49 -3.26 5.79 13.36
C PRO A 49 -3.26 4.36 12.79
N ALA A 50 -2.12 3.69 12.90
CA ALA A 50 -1.98 2.28 12.60
C ALA A 50 -2.97 1.42 13.41
N ALA A 51 -3.62 0.44 12.75
CA ALA A 51 -4.57 -0.45 13.42
C ALA A 51 -3.98 -1.77 13.93
N GLY A 52 -3.02 -2.31 13.20
CA GLY A 52 -2.49 -3.65 13.42
C GLY A 52 -1.26 -3.97 12.59
N ALA A 53 -0.62 -5.07 12.97
CA ALA A 53 0.55 -5.63 12.31
C ALA A 53 0.25 -6.14 10.90
N ALA A 54 1.28 -6.15 10.05
CA ALA A 54 1.24 -6.84 8.77
C ALA A 54 0.94 -8.34 8.98
N TRP A 55 0.10 -8.91 8.12
CA TRP A 55 -0.21 -10.33 8.15
C TRP A 55 -0.57 -10.85 6.75
N VAL A 56 -0.39 -12.16 6.56
CA VAL A 56 -0.65 -12.86 5.31
C VAL A 56 -1.05 -14.31 5.57
N ARG A 57 -1.94 -14.87 4.76
CA ARG A 57 -2.25 -16.30 4.80
C ARG A 57 -1.28 -17.09 3.95
N HIS A 58 -0.77 -18.17 4.51
CA HIS A 58 0.16 -19.08 3.85
C HIS A 58 0.06 -20.46 4.51
N ARG A 59 0.02 -21.53 3.70
CA ARG A 59 -0.06 -22.93 4.15
C ARG A 59 -1.23 -23.20 5.11
N GLY A 60 -2.38 -22.59 4.86
CA GLY A 60 -3.58 -22.73 5.70
C GLY A 60 -3.50 -21.98 7.03
N ARG A 61 -2.45 -21.19 7.27
CA ARG A 61 -2.22 -20.43 8.50
C ARG A 61 -2.30 -18.94 8.23
N LYS A 62 -2.68 -18.16 9.23
CA LYS A 62 -2.50 -16.70 9.22
C LYS A 62 -1.15 -16.39 9.87
N LEU A 63 -0.19 -15.97 9.08
CA LEU A 63 1.10 -15.49 9.57
C LEU A 63 0.99 -14.00 9.92
N SER A 64 1.46 -13.59 11.09
CA SER A 64 1.39 -12.20 11.54
C SER A 64 2.70 -11.73 12.16
N ALA A 65 3.04 -10.47 11.91
CA ALA A 65 4.16 -9.84 12.58
C ALA A 65 3.88 -9.58 14.07
N ALA A 66 2.60 -9.59 14.50
CA ALA A 66 2.22 -9.42 15.90
C ALA A 66 2.55 -10.65 16.78
N ASP A 67 2.41 -11.86 16.24
CA ASP A 67 2.69 -13.11 16.96
C ASP A 67 4.07 -13.72 16.61
N GLY A 68 4.81 -13.06 15.71
CA GLY A 68 6.15 -13.46 15.28
C GLY A 68 6.20 -14.63 14.31
N SER A 69 5.06 -15.19 13.89
CA SER A 69 5.02 -16.21 12.83
C SER A 69 5.43 -15.64 11.46
N LEU A 70 5.20 -14.34 11.24
CA LEU A 70 5.75 -13.57 10.13
C LEU A 70 6.93 -12.72 10.63
N SER A 71 8.14 -13.15 10.34
CA SER A 71 9.38 -12.52 10.83
C SER A 71 9.95 -11.51 9.84
N LEU A 72 10.38 -10.35 10.34
CA LEU A 72 11.09 -9.36 9.53
C LEU A 72 12.49 -9.88 9.18
N VAL A 73 12.79 -10.02 7.89
CA VAL A 73 14.10 -10.46 7.38
C VAL A 73 15.00 -9.26 7.16
N ASN A 74 14.51 -8.22 6.48
CA ASN A 74 15.22 -6.97 6.30
C ASN A 74 14.28 -5.80 6.05
N SER A 75 14.84 -4.60 6.19
CA SER A 75 14.21 -3.35 5.76
C SER A 75 15.14 -2.63 4.80
N ARG A 76 14.57 -1.96 3.80
CA ARG A 76 15.31 -1.24 2.77
C ARG A 76 14.68 0.11 2.50
N ASN A 77 15.52 1.13 2.40
CA ASN A 77 15.15 2.45 1.92
C ASN A 77 15.66 2.64 0.51
N SER A 78 14.89 3.29 -0.34
CA SER A 78 15.26 3.62 -1.72
C SER A 78 14.54 4.89 -2.15
N SER A 79 15.02 5.53 -3.21
CA SER A 79 14.31 6.64 -3.86
C SER A 79 14.15 6.33 -5.33
N GLY A 80 13.16 6.94 -5.97
CA GLY A 80 12.90 6.77 -7.39
C GLY A 80 12.00 7.87 -7.95
N ILE A 81 11.70 7.76 -9.23
CA ILE A 81 10.77 8.65 -9.94
C ILE A 81 9.86 7.76 -10.78
N ASP A 82 8.55 8.00 -10.72
CA ASP A 82 7.56 7.38 -11.60
C ASP A 82 6.54 8.42 -12.07
N SER A 83 5.43 7.98 -12.69
CA SER A 83 4.38 8.87 -13.21
C SER A 83 3.67 9.71 -12.15
N TYR A 84 3.83 9.39 -10.86
CA TYR A 84 3.30 10.16 -9.73
C TYR A 84 4.33 11.13 -9.14
N GLY A 85 5.56 11.14 -9.67
CA GLY A 85 6.66 12.01 -9.27
C GLY A 85 7.79 11.30 -8.54
N SER A 86 8.67 12.08 -7.93
CA SER A 86 9.76 11.58 -7.10
C SER A 86 9.21 11.00 -5.79
N TYR A 87 9.74 9.86 -5.36
CA TYR A 87 9.35 9.23 -4.10
C TYR A 87 10.54 8.78 -3.27
N PHE A 88 10.31 8.68 -1.96
CA PHE A 88 11.12 7.91 -1.03
C PHE A 88 10.34 6.67 -0.60
N ARG A 89 10.95 5.49 -0.70
CA ARG A 89 10.33 4.20 -0.42
C ARG A 89 11.01 3.51 0.75
N THR A 90 10.22 3.11 1.74
CA THR A 90 10.62 2.17 2.80
C THR A 90 9.90 0.85 2.58
N ALA A 91 10.67 -0.24 2.54
CA ALA A 91 10.14 -1.59 2.35
C ALA A 91 10.62 -2.53 3.44
N TRP A 92 9.77 -3.50 3.77
CA TRP A 92 10.01 -4.55 4.76
C TRP A 92 9.77 -5.90 4.12
N ARG A 93 10.80 -6.74 4.15
CA ARG A 93 10.70 -8.13 3.68
C ARG A 93 10.44 -9.03 4.86
N TRP A 94 9.41 -9.85 4.72
CA TRP A 94 8.92 -10.78 5.71
C TRP A 94 9.09 -12.22 5.24
N ALA A 95 9.28 -13.14 6.18
CA ALA A 95 9.32 -14.57 5.94
C ALA A 95 8.48 -15.33 6.97
N ASP A 96 8.03 -16.53 6.58
CA ASP A 96 7.49 -17.49 7.52
C ASP A 96 8.63 -17.99 8.41
N ARG A 97 8.51 -17.77 9.73
CA ARG A 97 9.54 -18.16 10.70
C ARG A 97 9.86 -19.66 10.61
N ASP A 98 8.85 -20.49 10.35
CA ASP A 98 9.00 -21.93 10.32
C ASP A 98 9.63 -22.44 9.00
N GLU A 99 9.82 -21.54 8.02
CA GLU A 99 10.48 -21.84 6.75
C GLU A 99 11.86 -21.18 6.61
N ALA A 100 12.42 -20.62 7.68
CA ALA A 100 13.69 -19.88 7.61
C ALA A 100 14.84 -20.66 6.95
N ASN A 101 14.83 -22.00 7.03
CA ASN A 101 15.84 -22.90 6.46
C ASN A 101 15.37 -23.65 5.21
N ALA A 102 14.20 -23.32 4.65
CA ALA A 102 13.73 -23.94 3.43
C ALA A 102 14.62 -23.53 2.23
N THR A 103 14.74 -24.41 1.23
CA THR A 103 15.50 -24.13 0.01
C THR A 103 14.92 -22.93 -0.76
N ALA A 104 13.61 -22.72 -0.66
CA ALA A 104 12.90 -21.57 -1.23
C ALA A 104 11.90 -21.04 -0.19
N PRO A 105 12.32 -20.20 0.76
CA PRO A 105 11.46 -19.76 1.85
C PRO A 105 10.35 -18.83 1.34
N PHE A 106 9.18 -18.90 1.99
CA PHE A 106 8.15 -17.89 1.81
C PHE A 106 8.70 -16.47 1.99
N ALA A 107 8.35 -15.57 1.08
CA ALA A 107 8.79 -14.18 1.08
C ALA A 107 7.65 -13.25 0.67
N PHE A 108 7.36 -12.29 1.56
CA PHE A 108 6.32 -11.29 1.41
C PHE A 108 6.95 -9.91 1.64
N GLU A 109 6.65 -8.92 0.82
CA GLU A 109 7.17 -7.56 0.99
C GLU A 109 6.01 -6.59 1.18
N THR A 110 6.12 -5.74 2.19
CA THR A 110 5.26 -4.56 2.35
C THR A 110 6.10 -3.31 2.16
N ALA A 111 5.52 -2.26 1.59
CA ALA A 111 6.25 -1.01 1.42
C ALA A 111 5.34 0.21 1.44
N VAL A 112 5.96 1.36 1.73
CA VAL A 112 5.37 2.68 1.54
C VAL A 112 6.25 3.49 0.61
N ARG A 113 5.66 4.08 -0.43
CA ARG A 113 6.23 5.17 -1.20
C ARG A 113 5.63 6.48 -0.71
N ARG A 114 6.49 7.42 -0.32
CA ARG A 114 6.10 8.79 0.03
C ARG A 114 6.47 9.72 -1.11
N TYR A 115 5.45 10.37 -1.65
CA TYR A 115 5.55 11.46 -2.61
C TYR A 115 5.35 12.79 -1.87
N GLU A 116 5.44 13.90 -2.61
CA GLU A 116 5.20 15.23 -2.05
C GLU A 116 3.76 15.40 -1.52
N SER A 117 2.77 14.88 -2.26
CA SER A 117 1.34 15.13 -2.03
C SER A 117 0.57 13.94 -1.47
N HIS A 118 1.15 12.74 -1.46
CA HIS A 118 0.45 11.51 -1.12
C HIS A 118 1.42 10.38 -0.72
N VAL A 119 0.84 9.28 -0.27
CA VAL A 119 1.55 8.03 0.05
C VAL A 119 0.89 6.88 -0.69
N ALA A 120 1.69 5.96 -1.21
CA ALA A 120 1.22 4.72 -1.82
C ALA A 120 1.73 3.53 -1.00
N PHE A 121 0.85 2.55 -0.77
CA PHE A 121 1.20 1.33 -0.04
C PHE A 121 1.24 0.16 -1.00
N GLU A 122 2.21 -0.74 -0.78
CA GLU A 122 2.45 -1.89 -1.63
C GLU A 122 2.47 -3.16 -0.81
N GLN A 123 1.95 -4.24 -1.40
CA GLN A 123 2.09 -5.60 -0.94
C GLN A 123 2.56 -6.46 -2.12
N THR A 124 3.63 -7.21 -1.96
CA THR A 124 4.18 -8.10 -2.99
C THR A 124 4.42 -9.50 -2.43
N PHE A 125 3.96 -10.52 -3.13
CA PHE A 125 4.17 -11.94 -2.79
C PHE A 125 5.36 -12.48 -3.58
N LEU A 126 6.58 -12.24 -3.09
CA LEU A 126 7.83 -12.48 -3.84
C LEU A 126 8.02 -13.95 -4.25
N SER A 127 7.60 -14.90 -3.42
CA SER A 127 7.62 -16.34 -3.74
C SER A 127 6.24 -16.95 -3.89
N GLY A 128 5.21 -16.12 -4.03
CA GLY A 128 3.81 -16.55 -3.98
C GLY A 128 3.34 -16.96 -2.58
N ALA A 129 2.05 -17.22 -2.43
CA ALA A 129 1.48 -17.79 -1.22
C ALA A 129 0.60 -18.99 -1.59
N SER A 130 0.64 -20.05 -0.77
CA SER A 130 -0.13 -21.28 -1.00
C SER A 130 -1.20 -21.45 0.09
N ALA A 131 -2.27 -22.19 -0.23
CA ALA A 131 -3.38 -22.48 0.69
C ALA A 131 -3.86 -21.23 1.47
N THR A 132 -4.12 -20.15 0.73
CA THR A 132 -4.51 -18.84 1.28
C THR A 132 -6.01 -18.72 1.56
N ALA A 133 -6.81 -19.66 1.06
CA ALA A 133 -8.25 -19.67 1.18
C ALA A 133 -8.71 -19.54 2.64
N THR A 134 -9.71 -18.70 2.86
CA THR A 134 -10.34 -18.46 4.16
C THR A 134 -11.58 -19.33 4.39
N GLY A 135 -12.17 -19.87 3.32
CA GLY A 135 -13.50 -20.45 3.33
C GLY A 135 -14.63 -19.40 3.39
N ASP A 136 -14.28 -18.12 3.40
CA ASP A 136 -15.20 -16.98 3.46
C ASP A 136 -14.93 -16.04 2.28
N LYS A 137 -15.97 -15.78 1.48
CA LYS A 137 -15.89 -14.90 0.30
C LYS A 137 -15.50 -13.45 0.65
N ASP A 138 -15.73 -13.03 1.89
CA ASP A 138 -15.36 -11.69 2.37
C ASP A 138 -14.05 -11.74 3.19
N GLY A 139 -13.45 -12.92 3.31
CA GLY A 139 -12.23 -13.15 4.06
C GLY A 139 -11.01 -12.63 3.32
N LEU A 140 -10.22 -11.80 4.00
CA LEU A 140 -8.97 -11.28 3.44
C LEU A 140 -7.84 -12.32 3.50
N VAL A 141 -7.02 -12.35 2.45
CA VAL A 141 -5.82 -13.22 2.37
C VAL A 141 -4.55 -12.55 2.89
N SER A 142 -4.56 -11.22 3.04
CA SER A 142 -3.49 -10.45 3.66
C SER A 142 -4.03 -9.13 4.23
N GLY A 143 -3.26 -8.49 5.09
CA GLY A 143 -3.60 -7.17 5.61
C GLY A 143 -2.37 -6.30 5.78
N TYR A 144 -2.25 -5.32 4.88
CA TYR A 144 -1.34 -4.20 4.97
C TYR A 144 -1.71 -3.16 3.88
N PRO A 145 -1.69 -1.85 4.18
CA PRO A 145 -1.62 -1.27 5.51
C PRO A 145 -2.94 -1.51 6.27
N SER A 146 -2.97 -1.19 7.56
CA SER A 146 -4.23 -1.14 8.31
C SER A 146 -4.27 0.10 9.20
N PHE A 147 -5.41 0.78 9.20
CA PHE A 147 -5.61 2.04 9.92
C PHE A 147 -6.87 1.97 10.78
N ARG A 148 -6.82 2.60 11.96
CA ARG A 148 -8.02 2.84 12.77
C ARG A 148 -8.56 4.18 12.34
N LEU A 149 -9.84 4.22 12.01
CA LEU A 149 -10.55 5.47 11.88
C LEU A 149 -11.00 5.88 13.28
N PRO A 150 -10.63 7.08 13.76
CA PRO A 150 -11.25 7.60 14.98
C PRO A 150 -12.75 7.76 14.75
N ALA A 151 -13.57 7.58 15.79
CA ALA A 151 -15.02 7.76 15.69
C ALA A 151 -15.41 9.17 15.18
N SER A 152 -14.53 10.15 15.41
CA SER A 152 -14.68 11.52 14.92
C SER A 152 -14.40 11.68 13.42
N ALA A 153 -13.90 10.67 12.71
CA ALA A 153 -13.57 10.77 11.29
C ALA A 153 -14.81 11.10 10.42
N ALA A 154 -16.00 10.66 10.83
CA ALA A 154 -17.26 10.98 10.14
C ALA A 154 -17.77 12.40 10.40
N THR A 155 -17.26 13.06 11.44
CA THR A 155 -17.66 14.43 11.83
C THR A 155 -16.51 15.42 11.67
N ASP A 156 -15.38 14.98 11.12
CA ASP A 156 -14.21 15.82 10.89
C ASP A 156 -14.56 16.83 9.79
N PRO A 157 -14.36 18.15 10.00
CA PRO A 157 -14.57 19.14 8.95
C PRO A 157 -13.69 18.89 7.72
N VAL A 158 -12.60 18.12 7.88
CA VAL A 158 -11.74 17.69 6.79
C VAL A 158 -12.22 16.34 6.26
N ARG A 159 -12.94 16.36 5.13
CA ARG A 159 -13.35 15.15 4.41
C ARG A 159 -12.13 14.36 3.96
N ARG A 160 -12.09 13.07 4.27
CA ARG A 160 -10.98 12.17 3.95
C ARG A 160 -11.48 11.12 2.99
N GLY A 161 -10.67 10.76 2.00
CA GLY A 161 -10.99 9.71 1.04
C GLY A 161 -9.91 8.64 0.97
N TYR A 162 -10.23 7.55 0.27
CA TYR A 162 -9.26 6.54 -0.13
C TYR A 162 -9.41 6.21 -1.61
N LEU A 163 -8.31 5.72 -2.17
CA LEU A 163 -8.26 5.05 -3.46
C LEU A 163 -7.56 3.71 -3.24
N SER A 164 -8.28 2.64 -3.52
CA SER A 164 -7.80 1.27 -3.39
C SER A 164 -7.75 0.64 -4.76
N TYR A 165 -6.57 0.19 -5.16
CA TYR A 165 -6.37 -0.59 -6.37
C TYR A 165 -6.38 -2.07 -6.01
N GLN A 166 -7.22 -2.84 -6.71
CA GLN A 166 -7.14 -4.29 -6.64
C GLN A 166 -6.14 -4.75 -7.69
N GLY A 167 -5.16 -5.56 -7.28
CA GLY A 167 -4.17 -6.13 -8.20
C GLY A 167 -4.86 -6.92 -9.31
N GLN A 168 -4.18 -7.09 -10.46
CA GLN A 168 -4.65 -7.88 -11.60
C GLN A 168 -4.67 -9.39 -11.30
N MET A 169 -5.41 -9.84 -10.28
CA MET A 169 -5.51 -11.25 -9.94
C MET A 169 -6.67 -11.92 -10.69
N VAL A 170 -7.76 -11.18 -11.01
CA VAL A 170 -8.82 -11.64 -11.94
C VAL A 170 -9.59 -10.49 -12.63
N GLY A 171 -9.10 -9.26 -12.52
CA GLY A 171 -9.70 -8.05 -13.11
C GLY A 171 -8.99 -6.82 -12.57
N ALA A 172 -8.74 -5.82 -13.43
CA ALA A 172 -8.24 -4.53 -12.97
C ALA A 172 -9.44 -3.72 -12.46
N GLY A 173 -9.40 -3.33 -11.19
CA GLY A 173 -10.45 -2.55 -10.56
C GLY A 173 -9.86 -1.56 -9.57
N TYR A 174 -10.50 -0.40 -9.45
CA TYR A 174 -10.20 0.55 -8.38
C TYR A 174 -11.49 0.88 -7.65
N LYS A 175 -11.37 1.19 -6.36
CA LYS A 175 -12.46 1.72 -5.54
C LYS A 175 -12.01 3.03 -4.94
N THR A 176 -12.80 4.07 -5.17
CA THR A 176 -12.71 5.34 -4.45
C THR A 176 -13.85 5.44 -3.47
N GLY A 177 -13.61 6.04 -2.31
CA GLY A 177 -14.66 6.33 -1.35
C GLY A 177 -14.24 7.41 -0.38
N GLU A 178 -15.23 8.03 0.26
CA GLU A 178 -15.01 8.82 1.47
C GLU A 178 -14.93 7.86 2.66
N TRP A 179 -14.13 8.22 3.66
CA TRP A 179 -14.07 7.49 4.92
C TRP A 179 -15.28 7.85 5.79
N GLU A 180 -16.29 6.98 5.80
CA GLU A 180 -17.43 7.08 6.71
C GLU A 180 -17.19 6.27 8.00
N ALA A 181 -17.92 6.58 9.08
CA ALA A 181 -17.80 5.87 10.38
C ALA A 181 -18.04 4.35 10.27
N SER A 182 -18.73 3.90 9.21
CA SER A 182 -19.10 2.51 8.96
C SER A 182 -18.38 1.88 7.76
N ALA A 183 -17.29 2.46 7.25
CA ALA A 183 -16.59 1.94 6.08
C ALA A 183 -16.12 0.48 6.30
N ALA A 184 -16.91 -0.47 5.82
CA ALA A 184 -16.56 -1.88 5.79
C ALA A 184 -15.43 -2.08 4.78
N GLY A 185 -14.30 -2.61 5.25
CA GLY A 185 -13.22 -3.19 4.45
C GLY A 185 -12.95 -2.55 3.08
N VAL A 186 -12.03 -1.61 3.02
CA VAL A 186 -11.49 -1.07 1.75
C VAL A 186 -10.63 -2.11 0.99
N GLY A 187 -10.40 -3.28 1.60
CA GLY A 187 -9.70 -4.41 1.00
C GLY A 187 -10.62 -5.24 0.10
N GLY A 188 -10.20 -5.45 -1.15
CA GLY A 188 -10.70 -6.52 -1.99
C GLY A 188 -9.61 -7.55 -2.20
N GLY A 189 -9.86 -8.78 -1.79
CA GLY A 189 -9.18 -9.97 -2.26
C GLY A 189 -10.27 -10.91 -2.76
N VAL A 190 -10.09 -11.44 -3.98
CA VAL A 190 -10.89 -12.57 -4.46
C VAL A 190 -10.28 -13.85 -3.91
#